data_AF-A0A7W1I3A9-F1
#
_entry.id   AF-A0A7W1I3A9-F1
#
_cell.length_a   1.000
_cell.length_b   1.000
_cell.length_c   1.000
_cell.angle_alpha   90.00
_cell.angle_beta   90.00
_cell.angle_gamma   90.00
#
_symmetry.space_group_name_H-M   'P 1'
#
loop_
_entity.id
_entity.type
_entity.pdbx_description
1 polymer ?
#
loop_
_entity_poly.entity_id
_entity_poly.type
_entity_poly.pdbx_seq_one_letter_code
_entity_poly.pdbx_strand_id
1 'polypeptide(L)'
;MDLVPRPLAFFLLLVAGWVNRQQQDVIDYLLEENRVLRAAHGPRRVPLNDDQRRRLAVKGKVLGRRRLADVVGIVTPDTILRWYRKLVAKKYDGSKTRRPGRPCTKPDIAAIVVRMANENATW
;
A
#
# COMPACT_ATOMS: atom_id res chain seq x y z
N MET A 1 16.87 -33.76 -35.12
CA MET A 1 16.04 -33.80 -33.90
C MET A 1 15.82 -32.38 -33.40
N ASP A 2 15.26 -31.50 -34.23
CA ASP A 2 14.75 -30.20 -33.75
C ASP A 2 13.23 -30.37 -33.64
N LEU A 3 12.78 -30.89 -32.50
CA LEU A 3 11.37 -31.26 -32.29
C LEU A 3 10.42 -30.05 -32.27
N VAL A 4 10.94 -28.82 -32.30
CA VAL A 4 10.16 -27.59 -32.14
C VAL A 4 10.63 -26.52 -33.12
N PRO A 5 9.72 -25.94 -33.94
CA PRO A 5 10.05 -24.79 -34.80
C PRO A 5 10.60 -23.61 -33.98
N ARG A 6 11.68 -22.97 -34.46
CA ARG A 6 12.32 -21.80 -33.81
C ARG A 6 11.34 -20.71 -33.31
N PRO A 7 10.32 -20.27 -34.07
CA PRO A 7 9.36 -19.30 -33.55
C PRO A 7 8.54 -19.84 -32.37
N LEU A 8 8.21 -21.13 -32.39
CA LEU A 8 7.48 -21.79 -31.30
C LEU A 8 8.37 -21.92 -30.06
N ALA A 9 9.65 -22.27 -30.23
CA ALA A 9 10.61 -22.30 -29.13
C ALA A 9 10.78 -20.91 -28.48
N PHE A 10 10.86 -19.86 -29.28
CA PHE A 10 10.92 -18.48 -28.78
C PHE A 10 9.65 -18.08 -28.03
N PHE A 11 8.47 -18.40 -28.58
CA PHE A 11 7.20 -18.17 -27.90
C PHE A 11 7.11 -18.90 -26.56
N LEU A 12 7.51 -20.18 -26.52
CA LEU A 12 7.56 -20.96 -25.29
C LEU A 12 8.49 -20.34 -24.24
N LEU A 13 9.66 -19.84 -24.65
CA LEU A 13 10.59 -19.14 -23.74
C LEU A 13 9.96 -17.86 -23.15
N LEU A 14 9.24 -17.08 -23.96
CA LEU A 14 8.55 -15.88 -23.48
C LEU A 14 7.46 -16.23 -22.47
N VAL A 15 6.63 -17.24 -22.78
CA VAL A 15 5.55 -17.70 -21.89
C VAL A 15 6.13 -18.29 -20.60
N ALA A 16 7.13 -19.17 -20.70
CA ALA A 16 7.80 -19.76 -19.55
C ALA A 16 8.44 -18.68 -18.66
N GLY A 17 9.11 -17.69 -19.26
CA GLY A 17 9.67 -16.55 -18.53
C GLY A 17 8.61 -15.70 -17.85
N TRP A 18 7.46 -15.50 -18.48
CA TRP A 18 6.33 -14.77 -17.89
C TRP A 18 5.71 -15.54 -16.71
N VAL A 19 5.45 -16.85 -16.87
CA VAL A 19 4.93 -17.71 -15.80
C VAL A 19 5.93 -17.78 -14.64
N ASN A 20 7.22 -17.95 -14.92
CA ASN A 20 8.26 -18.03 -13.89
C ASN A 20 8.33 -16.74 -13.06
N ARG A 21 8.31 -15.56 -13.69
CA ARG A 21 8.25 -14.28 -12.97
C ARG A 21 7.02 -14.19 -12.08
N GLN A 22 5.87 -14.66 -12.57
CA GLN A 22 4.64 -14.67 -11.81
C GLN A 22 4.70 -15.55 -10.55
N GLN A 23 5.29 -16.74 -10.68
CA GLN A 23 5.46 -17.68 -9.58
C GLN A 23 6.49 -17.17 -8.57
N GLN A 24 7.52 -16.47 -9.02
CA GLN A 24 8.57 -15.94 -8.16
C GLN A 24 8.02 -14.94 -7.13
N ASP A 25 7.06 -14.09 -7.50
CA ASP A 25 6.43 -13.16 -6.56
C ASP A 25 5.73 -13.90 -5.41
N VAL A 26 5.04 -15.01 -5.72
CA VAL A 26 4.36 -15.83 -4.72
C VAL A 26 5.38 -16.51 -3.79
N ILE A 27 6.46 -17.04 -4.36
CA ILE A 27 7.56 -17.63 -3.59
C ILE A 27 8.17 -16.59 -2.64
N ASP A 28 8.45 -15.38 -3.14
CA ASP A 28 9.04 -14.32 -2.33
C ASP A 28 8.16 -13.89 -1.17
N TYR A 29 6.84 -13.84 -1.39
CA TYR A 29 5.85 -13.59 -0.35
C TYR A 29 5.84 -14.72 0.70
N LEU A 30 5.73 -15.97 0.26
CA LEU A 30 5.68 -17.15 1.14
C LEU A 30 6.97 -17.32 1.94
N LEU A 31 8.14 -17.05 1.35
CA LEU A 31 9.41 -17.06 2.06
C LEU A 31 9.44 -16.01 3.17
N GLU A 32 8.84 -14.84 2.95
CA GLU A 32 8.75 -13.81 3.98
C GLU A 32 7.79 -14.19 5.10
N GLU A 33 6.64 -14.73 4.74
CA GLU A 33 5.67 -15.24 5.70
C GLU A 33 6.27 -16.36 6.55
N ASN A 34 7.01 -17.27 5.93
CA ASN A 34 7.72 -18.35 6.63
C ASN A 34 8.78 -17.81 7.58
N ARG A 35 9.56 -16.78 7.18
CA ARG A 35 10.52 -16.10 8.08
C ARG A 35 9.82 -15.48 9.28
N VAL A 36 8.69 -14.80 9.05
CA VAL A 36 7.89 -14.19 10.11
C VAL A 36 7.34 -15.24 11.07
N LEU A 37 6.83 -16.34 10.54
CA LEU A 37 6.34 -17.48 11.32
C LEU A 37 7.45 -18.16 12.14
N ARG A 38 8.62 -18.40 11.54
CA ARG A 38 9.77 -18.98 12.24
C ARG A 38 10.28 -18.08 13.35
N ALA A 39 10.27 -16.76 13.15
CA ALA A 39 10.65 -15.80 14.18
C ALA A 39 9.63 -15.70 15.32
N ALA A 40 8.38 -16.08 15.06
CA ALA A 40 7.31 -16.07 16.04
C ALA A 40 7.27 -17.40 16.81
N HIS A 41 8.08 -17.51 17.86
CA HIS A 41 7.99 -18.62 18.81
C HIS A 41 6.94 -18.29 19.89
N GLY A 42 5.84 -19.04 19.97
CA GLY A 42 4.81 -18.81 20.99
C GLY A 42 3.40 -19.30 20.62
N PRO A 43 2.39 -19.06 21.48
CA PRO A 43 1.05 -19.65 21.38
C PRO A 43 0.33 -19.23 20.08
N ARG A 44 -0.82 -19.89 19.81
CA ARG A 44 -1.68 -19.86 18.60
C ARG A 44 -1.86 -18.54 17.84
N ARG A 45 -1.54 -17.37 18.43
CA ARG A 45 -1.57 -16.04 17.79
C ARG A 45 -0.15 -15.49 17.70
N VAL A 46 0.32 -15.29 16.47
CA VAL A 46 1.61 -14.67 16.17
C VAL A 46 1.50 -13.15 16.30
N PRO A 47 2.09 -12.50 17.33
CA PRO A 47 2.11 -11.04 17.41
C PRO A 47 3.07 -10.49 16.35
N LEU A 48 2.52 -9.87 15.31
CA LEU A 48 3.32 -9.26 14.24
C LEU A 48 3.80 -7.86 14.63
N ASN A 49 5.11 -7.65 14.60
CA ASN A 49 5.74 -6.33 14.72
C ASN A 49 5.50 -5.49 13.45
N ASP A 50 5.57 -4.16 13.55
CA ASP A 50 5.33 -3.24 12.44
C ASP A 50 6.30 -3.44 11.26
N ASP A 51 7.54 -3.83 11.51
CA ASP A 51 8.47 -4.15 10.42
C ASP A 51 8.07 -5.44 9.69
N GLN A 52 7.61 -6.47 10.41
CA GLN A 52 7.07 -7.69 9.79
C GLN A 52 5.82 -7.38 8.95
N ARG A 53 4.90 -6.57 9.49
CA ARG A 53 3.71 -6.10 8.77
C ARG A 53 4.09 -5.33 7.51
N ARG A 54 5.14 -4.49 7.58
CA ARG A 54 5.65 -3.74 6.44
C ARG A 54 6.20 -4.65 5.35
N ARG A 55 7.06 -5.62 5.68
CA ARG A 55 7.64 -6.54 4.70
C ARG A 55 6.56 -7.39 4.01
N LEU A 56 5.60 -7.91 4.78
CA LEU A 56 4.44 -8.63 4.25
C LEU A 56 3.57 -7.74 3.36
N ALA A 57 3.30 -6.50 3.76
CA ALA A 57 2.49 -5.56 2.98
C ALA A 57 3.13 -5.19 1.63
N VAL A 58 4.45 -4.97 1.61
CA VAL A 58 5.18 -4.64 0.38
C VAL A 58 5.16 -5.79 -0.61
N LYS A 59 5.50 -7.01 -0.17
CA LYS A 59 5.47 -8.20 -1.04
C LYS A 59 4.05 -8.57 -1.44
N GLY A 60 3.11 -8.58 -0.50
CA GLY A 60 1.72 -8.93 -0.75
C GLY A 60 1.01 -7.99 -1.72
N LYS A 61 1.37 -6.70 -1.76
CA LYS A 61 0.85 -5.78 -2.78
C LYS A 61 1.21 -6.21 -4.20
N VAL A 62 2.35 -6.86 -4.42
CA VAL A 62 2.77 -7.33 -5.76
C VAL A 62 1.84 -8.45 -6.25
N LEU A 63 1.44 -9.35 -5.36
CA LEU A 63 0.51 -10.45 -5.67
C LEU A 63 -0.91 -9.95 -5.98
N GLY A 64 -1.34 -8.89 -5.28
CA GLY A 64 -2.70 -8.37 -5.37
C GLY A 64 -3.74 -9.24 -4.66
N ARG A 65 -5.00 -8.78 -4.62
CA ARG A 65 -6.06 -9.41 -3.79
C ARG A 65 -6.36 -10.85 -4.17
N ARG A 66 -6.48 -11.15 -5.47
CA ARG A 66 -6.88 -12.48 -5.96
C ARG A 66 -5.86 -13.55 -5.58
N ARG A 67 -4.58 -13.33 -5.93
CA ARG A 67 -3.52 -14.30 -5.60
C ARG A 67 -3.28 -14.45 -4.11
N LEU A 68 -3.39 -13.36 -3.35
CA LEU A 68 -3.33 -13.46 -1.89
C LEU A 68 -4.48 -14.29 -1.33
N ALA A 69 -5.66 -14.33 -1.99
CA ALA A 69 -6.77 -15.18 -1.57
C ALA A 69 -6.55 -16.65 -1.94
N ASP A 70 -5.84 -16.91 -3.04
CA ASP A 70 -5.46 -18.27 -3.47
C ASP A 70 -4.38 -18.88 -2.58
N VAL A 71 -3.57 -18.04 -1.92
CA VAL A 71 -2.51 -18.46 -0.99
C VAL A 71 -3.05 -18.47 0.44
N VAL A 72 -2.99 -19.62 1.12
CA VAL A 72 -3.31 -19.69 2.55
C VAL A 72 -2.25 -18.95 3.35
N GLY A 73 -2.59 -17.75 3.83
CA GLY A 73 -1.70 -16.90 4.61
C GLY A 73 -2.10 -16.79 6.08
N ILE A 74 -1.17 -16.28 6.90
CA ILE A 74 -1.39 -16.04 8.35
C ILE A 74 -2.37 -14.89 8.62
N VAL A 75 -2.62 -14.07 7.61
CA VAL A 75 -3.41 -12.83 7.67
C VAL A 75 -4.25 -12.73 6.40
N THR A 76 -5.49 -12.26 6.53
CA THR A 76 -6.40 -12.05 5.38
C THR A 76 -5.78 -11.09 4.34
N PRO A 77 -6.03 -11.28 3.03
CA PRO A 77 -5.56 -10.39 1.97
C PRO A 77 -5.88 -8.91 2.22
N ASP A 78 -7.07 -8.63 2.76
CA ASP A 78 -7.54 -7.27 3.02
C ASP A 78 -6.76 -6.55 4.10
N THR A 79 -6.28 -7.30 5.09
CA THR A 79 -5.42 -6.74 6.13
C THR A 79 -4.04 -6.40 5.59
N ILE A 80 -3.46 -7.24 4.72
CA ILE A 80 -2.17 -6.98 4.06
C ILE A 80 -2.28 -5.71 3.20
N LEU A 81 -3.31 -5.62 2.36
CA LEU A 81 -3.54 -4.46 1.51
C LEU A 81 -3.89 -3.20 2.32
N ARG A 82 -4.55 -3.34 3.47
CA ARG A 82 -4.78 -2.24 4.41
C ARG A 82 -3.46 -1.72 5.00
N TRP A 83 -2.54 -2.60 5.39
CA TRP A 83 -1.21 -2.17 5.85
C TRP A 83 -0.45 -1.45 4.76
N TYR A 84 -0.49 -1.94 3.52
CA TYR A 84 0.16 -1.26 2.39
C TYR A 84 -0.41 0.16 2.19
N ARG A 85 -1.74 0.31 2.20
CA ARG A 85 -2.39 1.63 2.10
C ARG A 85 -1.97 2.56 3.24
N LYS A 86 -1.83 2.05 4.46
CA LYS A 86 -1.32 2.85 5.60
C LYS A 86 0.12 3.32 5.37
N LEU A 87 0.98 2.47 4.79
CA LEU A 87 2.36 2.86 4.45
C LEU A 87 2.40 3.95 3.37
N VAL A 88 1.55 3.83 2.35
CA VAL A 88 1.41 4.86 1.31
C VAL A 88 0.92 6.17 1.92
N ALA A 89 -0.13 6.12 2.74
CA ALA A 89 -0.65 7.31 3.43
C ALA A 89 0.43 7.98 4.29
N LYS A 90 1.22 7.19 5.05
CA LYS A 90 2.33 7.70 5.85
C LYS A 90 3.45 8.32 4.98
N LYS A 91 3.74 7.75 3.81
CA LYS A 91 4.73 8.32 2.87
C LYS A 91 4.31 9.68 2.34
N TYR A 92 3.02 9.86 2.08
CA TYR A 92 2.43 11.10 1.57
C TYR A 92 1.82 11.96 2.68
N ASP A 93 2.14 11.69 3.94
CA ASP A 93 1.69 12.49 5.06
C ASP A 93 2.43 13.85 5.06
N GLY A 94 1.78 14.86 4.49
CA GLY A 94 2.27 16.24 4.45
C GLY A 94 1.88 17.06 5.67
N SER A 95 1.31 16.46 6.72
CA SER A 95 0.81 17.19 7.90
C SER A 95 1.87 18.09 8.54
N LYS A 96 3.12 17.63 8.63
CA LYS A 96 4.24 18.39 9.21
C LYS A 96 4.70 19.58 8.38
N THR A 97 4.44 19.58 7.07
CA THR A 97 4.87 20.63 6.14
C THR A 97 3.69 21.51 5.71
N ARG A 98 2.49 21.23 6.21
CA ARG A 98 1.29 22.01 5.89
C ARG A 98 1.44 23.40 6.48
N ARG A 99 1.39 24.42 5.63
CA ARG A 99 1.29 25.81 6.10
C ARG A 99 0.01 25.95 6.93
N PRO A 100 -0.02 26.85 7.94
CA PRO A 100 -1.29 27.33 8.48
C PRO A 100 -2.18 27.68 7.30
N GLY A 101 -3.48 27.38 7.39
CA GLY A 101 -4.44 27.67 6.32
C GLY A 101 -4.46 29.16 5.95
N ARG A 102 -5.52 29.61 5.28
CA ARG A 102 -5.66 31.04 5.01
C ARG A 102 -5.46 31.82 6.32
N PRO A 103 -4.49 32.74 6.42
CA PRO A 103 -4.33 33.57 7.60
C PRO A 103 -5.66 34.25 7.93
N CYS A 104 -5.98 34.35 9.21
CA CYS A 104 -7.20 35.06 9.63
C CYS A 104 -7.16 36.50 9.07
N THR A 105 -8.32 37.01 8.65
CA THR A 105 -8.44 38.43 8.27
C THR A 105 -8.01 39.28 9.46
N LYS A 106 -7.20 40.32 9.21
CA LYS A 106 -6.78 41.24 10.29
C LYS A 106 -8.01 41.77 11.04
N PRO A 107 -8.01 41.81 12.38
CA PRO A 107 -9.18 42.20 13.16
C PRO A 107 -9.72 43.56 12.76
N ASP A 108 -8.85 44.53 12.45
CA ASP A 108 -9.24 45.87 12.00
C ASP A 108 -10.03 45.83 10.68
N ILE A 109 -9.59 45.00 9.73
CA ILE A 109 -10.28 44.83 8.44
C ILE A 109 -11.63 44.13 8.66
N ALA A 110 -11.65 43.09 9.49
CA ALA A 110 -12.89 42.39 9.83
C ALA A 110 -13.90 43.35 10.50
N ALA A 111 -13.43 44.22 11.41
CA ALA A 111 -14.26 45.22 12.08
C ALA A 111 -14.83 46.25 11.11
N ILE A 112 -14.04 46.71 10.12
CA ILE A 112 -14.53 47.63 9.08
C ILE A 112 -15.63 46.97 8.24
N VAL A 113 -15.42 45.72 7.83
CA VAL A 113 -16.42 44.98 7.03
C VAL A 113 -17.71 44.78 7.82
N VAL A 114 -17.62 44.39 9.09
CA VAL A 114 -18.79 44.24 9.97
C VAL A 114 -19.50 45.57 10.18
N ARG A 115 -18.76 46.65 10.38
CA ARG A 115 -19.34 47.99 10.54
C ARG A 115 -20.07 48.43 9.27
N MET A 116 -19.45 48.28 8.10
CA MET A 116 -20.08 48.60 6.81
C MET A 116 -21.37 47.81 6.58
N ALA A 117 -21.38 46.52 6.92
CA ALA A 117 -22.57 45.68 6.82
C ALA A 117 -23.70 46.15 7.76
N ASN A 118 -23.37 46.58 8.98
CA ASN A 118 -24.36 47.10 9.92
C ASN A 118 -24.88 48.48 9.51
N GLU A 119 -24.02 49.36 8.99
CA GLU A 119 -24.38 50.71 8.54
C GLU A 119 -25.19 50.71 7.24
N ASN A 120 -25.03 49.68 6.40
CA ASN A 120 -25.71 49.54 5.11
C ASN A 120 -26.56 48.26 5.07
N ALA A 121 -27.45 48.09 6.05
CA ALA A 121 -28.27 46.88 6.21
C ALA A 121 -29.21 46.55 5.02
N THR A 122 -29.37 47.47 4.06
CA THR A 122 -30.21 47.33 2.86
C THR A 122 -29.43 47.17 1.55
N TRP A 123 -28.10 47.14 1.59
CA TRP A 123 -27.29 46.63 0.48
C TRP A 123 -27.54 45.13 0.30
#